data_AF-A0A1W5LVE6-F1
#
_entry.id   AF-A0A1W5LVE6-F1
#
_cell.length_a   1.000
_cell.length_b   1.000
_cell.length_c   1.000
_cell.angle_alpha   90.00
_cell.angle_beta   90.00
_cell.angle_gamma   90.00
#
_symmetry.space_group_name_H-M   'P 1'
#
loop_
_entity.id
_entity.type
_entity.pdbx_description
1 polymer ?
#
loop_
_entity_poly.entity_id
_entity_poly.type
_entity_poly.pdbx_seq_one_letter_code
_entity_poly.pdbx_strand_id
1 'polypeptide(L)'
;HGPVDAKTQILLRKKEKRVTSWPDLIARVFRIDVKADVDAIHPTEFCHNCWNIMHRKFSSAPCEVYFPRNATMEWHPHTPSCDICHSARRGLKRKRHQPNVQLSKKLKTVFDQARQARQRKRRAQARISSKEVMKKITNCSKIHLGTNLLAVDFPAHFVKSISCQICEHILADPVETSCKHVFCRICILRCLQVMGSYCPSWRYPCFPTDLESPVKSFLSILNSLVVKCPAKECNEEVSLEKYNHHVSSHKESKETFVHINKGGRTRQHLLSLTRKAQKHRLRELKMQVKAFADKEEGGDVKSVCLTLFLLALRARNGHKQANELEALMLGRDSDLQPAVCLAIRVNTFLSCSQYHKMYRTVKAITGRQIFQPCHALRNAEKILLPGYHPFEWQPPLKNVSSNTDIGIIDGLSGLSSSVDDYPVDTIAKRFRYDAALVSALKDMEEDILEGMRSQDLDDYLNGPFTVVVKESCDGMGDVSEKHGSGPAVPEKAVRFSFTIMKITIAHGSQNVKVFEEAKPNFEL
;
A
#
# COMPACT_ATOMS: atom_id res chain seq x y z
N HIS A 1 -34.75 2.37 -15.35
CA HIS A 1 -35.01 3.46 -14.36
C HIS A 1 -34.24 3.38 -13.02
N GLY A 2 -32.98 2.96 -12.99
CA GLY A 2 -32.21 2.82 -11.73
C GLY A 2 -31.39 4.05 -11.30
N PRO A 3 -30.77 4.04 -10.11
CA PRO A 3 -29.80 5.06 -9.71
C PRO A 3 -28.57 5.03 -10.63
N VAL A 4 -27.96 6.20 -10.81
CA VAL A 4 -26.74 6.35 -11.61
C VAL A 4 -25.62 5.47 -11.01
N ASP A 5 -24.83 4.80 -11.85
CA ASP A 5 -23.77 3.90 -11.41
C ASP A 5 -22.69 4.65 -10.60
N ALA A 6 -22.00 3.93 -9.71
CA ALA A 6 -21.07 4.54 -8.75
C ALA A 6 -19.94 5.36 -9.42
N LYS A 7 -19.49 4.96 -10.62
CA LYS A 7 -18.46 5.69 -11.37
C LYS A 7 -18.97 7.04 -11.86
N THR A 8 -20.21 7.09 -12.36
CA THR A 8 -20.82 8.32 -12.87
C THR A 8 -21.32 9.22 -11.73
N GLN A 9 -21.70 8.66 -10.56
CA GLN A 9 -21.97 9.46 -9.36
C GLN A 9 -20.74 10.22 -8.84
N ILE A 10 -19.54 9.63 -8.90
CA ILE A 10 -18.30 10.31 -8.49
C ILE A 10 -18.01 11.52 -9.40
N LEU A 11 -18.29 11.39 -10.70
CA LEU A 11 -18.16 12.49 -11.66
C LEU A 11 -19.17 13.62 -11.39
N LEU A 12 -20.40 13.28 -10.97
CA LEU A 12 -21.45 14.25 -10.65
C LEU A 12 -21.22 14.97 -9.30
N ARG A 13 -20.71 14.27 -8.27
CA ARG A 13 -20.40 14.86 -6.95
C ARG A 13 -19.32 15.95 -7.02
N LYS A 14 -18.35 15.84 -7.94
CA LYS A 14 -17.27 16.83 -8.13
C LYS A 14 -17.74 18.22 -8.59
N LYS A 15 -19.01 18.40 -9.01
CA LYS A 15 -19.54 19.68 -9.50
C LYS A 15 -20.86 20.12 -8.83
N GLU A 16 -21.19 19.61 -7.64
CA GLU A 16 -22.40 19.99 -6.87
C GLU A 16 -23.71 20.00 -7.69
N LYS A 17 -23.92 19.01 -8.57
CA LYS A 17 -25.16 18.91 -9.37
C LYS A 17 -26.02 17.76 -8.86
N ARG A 18 -27.15 18.09 -8.22
CA ARG A 18 -28.19 17.17 -7.75
C ARG A 18 -28.89 16.47 -8.93
N VAL A 19 -28.27 15.44 -9.49
CA VAL A 19 -28.93 14.51 -10.42
C VAL A 19 -28.78 13.11 -9.83
N THR A 20 -29.90 12.51 -9.43
CA THR A 20 -29.96 11.25 -8.67
C THR A 20 -30.34 10.05 -9.53
N SER A 21 -30.90 10.26 -10.72
CA SER A 21 -31.45 9.21 -11.59
C SER A 21 -30.98 9.30 -13.05
N TRP A 22 -30.96 8.15 -13.76
CA TRP A 22 -30.65 8.08 -15.19
C TRP A 22 -31.61 8.90 -16.08
N PRO A 23 -32.94 8.88 -15.88
CA PRO A 23 -33.87 9.70 -16.66
C PRO A 23 -33.58 11.19 -16.58
N ASP A 24 -33.29 11.70 -15.37
CA ASP A 24 -32.94 13.12 -15.19
C ASP A 24 -31.63 13.49 -15.91
N LEU A 25 -30.66 12.57 -15.96
CA LEU A 25 -29.40 12.77 -16.65
C LEU A 25 -29.58 12.81 -18.17
N ILE A 26 -30.40 11.91 -18.72
CA ILE A 26 -30.71 11.84 -20.16
C ILE A 26 -31.48 13.09 -20.60
N ALA A 27 -32.50 13.50 -19.85
CA ALA A 27 -33.25 14.73 -20.12
C ALA A 27 -32.34 15.97 -20.11
N ARG A 28 -31.34 16.01 -19.21
CA ARG A 28 -30.44 17.15 -19.11
C ARG A 28 -29.36 17.19 -20.20
N VAL A 29 -28.84 16.03 -20.61
CA VAL A 29 -27.73 15.95 -21.58
C VAL A 29 -28.24 15.95 -23.03
N PHE A 30 -29.31 15.20 -23.29
CA PHE A 30 -29.85 14.97 -24.63
C PHE A 30 -31.18 15.70 -24.88
N ARG A 31 -31.81 16.31 -23.86
CA ARG A 31 -33.14 16.96 -23.95
C ARG A 31 -34.26 16.00 -24.40
N ILE A 32 -34.15 14.74 -24.00
CA ILE A 32 -35.15 13.70 -24.23
C ILE A 32 -35.70 13.29 -22.88
N ASP A 33 -37.01 13.48 -22.66
CA ASP A 33 -37.67 13.01 -21.44
C ASP A 33 -38.08 11.55 -21.61
N VAL A 34 -37.46 10.68 -20.81
CA VAL A 34 -37.68 9.22 -20.84
C VAL A 34 -38.41 8.71 -19.60
N LYS A 35 -38.93 9.61 -18.75
CA LYS A 35 -39.55 9.25 -17.46
C LYS A 35 -40.81 8.39 -17.60
N ALA A 36 -41.51 8.49 -18.73
CA ALA A 36 -42.71 7.72 -19.03
C ALA A 36 -42.43 6.42 -19.82
N ASP A 37 -41.16 6.15 -20.18
CA ASP A 37 -40.83 5.04 -21.07
C ASP A 37 -40.78 3.71 -20.31
N VAL A 38 -41.32 2.66 -20.93
CA VAL A 38 -41.27 1.29 -20.40
C VAL A 38 -39.90 0.67 -20.70
N ASP A 39 -39.26 0.01 -19.72
CA ASP A 39 -37.87 -0.52 -19.82
C ASP A 39 -37.63 -1.50 -21.00
N ALA A 40 -38.68 -1.95 -21.70
CA ALA A 40 -38.61 -2.80 -22.89
C ALA A 40 -38.40 -2.05 -24.22
N ILE A 41 -38.62 -0.73 -24.25
CA ILE A 41 -38.63 0.07 -25.50
C ILE A 41 -37.23 0.59 -25.84
N HIS A 42 -36.34 0.72 -24.84
CA HIS A 42 -35.00 1.27 -25.01
C HIS A 42 -33.90 0.33 -24.53
N PRO A 43 -32.73 0.30 -25.21
CA PRO A 43 -31.59 -0.48 -24.74
C PRO A 43 -31.17 -0.01 -23.34
N THR A 44 -30.94 -0.96 -22.43
CA THR A 44 -30.51 -0.69 -21.05
C THR A 44 -29.08 -0.18 -20.93
N GLU A 45 -28.33 -0.17 -22.03
CA GLU A 45 -26.94 0.28 -22.10
C GLU A 45 -26.73 1.38 -23.16
N PHE A 46 -25.91 2.38 -22.84
CA PHE A 46 -25.50 3.40 -23.80
C PHE A 46 -24.52 2.84 -24.82
N CYS A 47 -24.72 3.17 -26.09
CA CYS A 47 -23.67 2.92 -27.09
C CYS A 47 -22.42 3.77 -26.79
N HIS A 48 -21.27 3.33 -27.28
CA HIS A 48 -19.98 3.99 -27.05
C HIS A 48 -19.98 5.48 -27.42
N ASN A 49 -20.73 5.88 -28.45
CA ASN A 49 -20.81 7.28 -28.87
C ASN A 49 -21.68 8.12 -27.92
N CYS A 50 -22.84 7.62 -27.49
CA CYS A 50 -23.69 8.30 -26.52
C CYS A 50 -22.99 8.42 -25.15
N TRP A 51 -22.25 7.37 -24.75
CA TRP A 51 -21.46 7.42 -23.53
C TRP A 51 -20.33 8.47 -23.65
N ASN A 52 -19.60 8.51 -24.75
CA ASN A 52 -18.58 9.55 -24.96
C ASN A 52 -19.14 10.97 -24.93
N ILE A 53 -20.34 11.21 -25.45
CA ILE A 53 -20.98 12.53 -25.40
C ILE A 53 -21.33 12.92 -23.96
N MET A 54 -21.91 12.00 -23.18
CA MET A 54 -22.14 12.23 -21.76
C MET A 54 -20.84 12.52 -21.02
N HIS A 55 -19.81 11.68 -21.17
CA HIS A 55 -18.54 11.85 -20.49
C HIS A 55 -17.84 13.17 -20.86
N ARG A 56 -17.92 13.57 -22.14
CA ARG A 56 -17.31 14.80 -22.66
C ARG A 56 -18.05 16.07 -22.22
N LYS A 57 -19.39 16.08 -22.08
CA LYS A 57 -20.13 17.26 -21.56
C LYS A 57 -19.86 17.56 -20.09
N PHE A 58 -19.41 16.57 -19.31
CA PHE A 58 -19.01 16.77 -17.92
C PHE A 58 -17.49 17.00 -17.74
N SER A 59 -16.69 16.79 -18.78
CA SER A 59 -15.23 16.99 -18.81
C SER A 59 -14.86 18.31 -19.50
N SER A 60 -13.98 19.12 -18.90
CA SER A 60 -13.71 20.53 -19.27
C SER A 60 -12.88 20.77 -20.54
N ALA A 61 -12.95 19.92 -21.58
CA ALA A 61 -12.12 20.06 -22.78
C ALA A 61 -12.91 20.71 -23.96
N PRO A 62 -12.46 21.82 -24.56
CA PRO A 62 -13.12 22.43 -25.71
C PRO A 62 -12.76 21.72 -27.02
N CYS A 63 -13.76 21.31 -27.80
CA CYS A 63 -13.61 20.97 -29.22
C CYS A 63 -14.98 20.97 -29.92
N GLU A 64 -15.04 21.54 -31.13
CA GLU A 64 -16.25 21.73 -31.92
C GLU A 64 -17.01 20.42 -32.20
N VAL A 65 -18.34 20.46 -32.06
CA VAL A 65 -19.23 19.31 -32.24
C VAL A 65 -19.72 19.25 -33.68
N TYR A 66 -19.44 18.16 -34.38
CA TYR A 66 -20.16 17.81 -35.61
C TYR A 66 -21.38 16.94 -35.26
N PHE A 67 -22.59 17.48 -35.40
CA PHE A 67 -23.85 16.73 -35.40
C PHE A 67 -24.16 16.27 -36.84
N PRO A 68 -24.22 14.96 -37.15
CA PRO A 68 -24.96 14.53 -38.31
C PRO A 68 -26.44 14.35 -37.90
N ARG A 69 -27.25 15.36 -38.26
CA ARG A 69 -28.72 15.35 -38.39
C ARG A 69 -29.55 15.71 -37.13
N ASN A 70 -30.36 16.77 -37.28
CA ASN A 70 -31.30 17.33 -36.30
C ASN A 70 -32.72 16.76 -36.45
N ALA A 71 -32.90 15.44 -36.48
CA ALA A 71 -34.24 14.85 -36.53
C ALA A 71 -34.34 13.58 -35.68
N THR A 72 -35.40 13.47 -34.89
CA THR A 72 -35.80 12.24 -34.19
C THR A 72 -35.99 11.13 -35.22
N MET A 73 -35.23 10.04 -35.04
CA MET A 73 -35.26 8.88 -35.93
C MET A 73 -36.43 7.98 -35.52
N GLU A 74 -37.47 7.90 -36.35
CA GLU A 74 -38.55 6.94 -36.12
C GLU A 74 -38.03 5.51 -36.29
N TRP A 75 -38.25 4.68 -35.27
CA TRP A 75 -37.86 3.27 -35.27
C TRP A 75 -38.79 2.47 -36.18
N HIS A 76 -38.22 1.68 -37.09
CA HIS A 76 -38.97 0.71 -37.91
C HIS A 76 -38.37 -0.69 -37.71
N PRO A 77 -39.20 -1.75 -37.66
CA PRO A 77 -38.72 -3.13 -37.57
C PRO A 77 -37.81 -3.48 -38.75
N HIS A 78 -36.71 -4.19 -38.46
CA HIS A 78 -35.67 -4.49 -39.44
C HIS A 78 -36.19 -5.42 -40.55
N THR A 79 -36.38 -4.89 -41.76
CA THR A 79 -36.67 -5.69 -42.96
C THR A 79 -35.38 -6.06 -43.73
N PRO A 80 -35.34 -7.20 -44.44
CA PRO A 80 -34.14 -7.67 -45.15
C PRO A 80 -33.59 -6.74 -46.25
N SER A 81 -34.35 -5.70 -46.61
CA SER A 81 -33.99 -4.66 -47.58
C SER A 81 -33.45 -3.37 -46.92
N CYS A 82 -32.97 -3.41 -45.68
CA CYS A 82 -32.40 -2.24 -45.00
C CYS A 82 -31.11 -1.75 -45.67
N ASP A 83 -31.13 -0.52 -46.19
CA ASP A 83 -30.01 0.10 -46.90
C ASP A 83 -28.77 0.31 -46.03
N ILE A 84 -28.91 0.43 -44.70
CA ILE A 84 -27.78 0.55 -43.75
C ILE A 84 -26.99 -0.76 -43.68
N CYS A 85 -27.69 -1.89 -43.58
CA CYS A 85 -27.10 -3.22 -43.50
C CYS A 85 -26.50 -3.68 -44.83
N HIS A 86 -27.07 -3.21 -45.96
CA HIS A 86 -26.51 -3.44 -47.30
C HIS A 86 -25.30 -2.54 -47.60
N SER A 87 -25.26 -1.31 -47.06
CA SER A 87 -24.15 -0.36 -47.26
C SER A 87 -22.86 -0.77 -46.55
N ALA A 88 -22.95 -1.40 -45.38
CA ALA A 88 -21.79 -1.85 -44.60
C ALA A 88 -20.93 -2.94 -45.28
N ARG A 89 -21.37 -3.50 -46.42
CA ARG A 89 -20.63 -4.52 -47.17
C ARG A 89 -19.88 -4.01 -48.41
N ARG A 90 -19.90 -2.71 -48.72
CA ARG A 90 -19.05 -2.14 -49.78
C ARG A 90 -17.95 -1.27 -49.18
N GLY A 91 -16.75 -1.85 -49.07
CA GLY A 91 -15.53 -1.13 -48.72
C GLY A 91 -15.25 0.04 -49.65
N LEU A 92 -14.76 1.13 -49.05
CA LEU A 92 -14.38 2.40 -49.66
C LEU A 92 -13.57 2.20 -50.94
N LYS A 93 -14.18 2.46 -52.10
CA LYS A 93 -13.47 2.70 -53.35
C LYS A 93 -13.42 4.20 -53.62
N ARG A 94 -12.21 4.70 -53.89
CA ARG A 94 -11.91 6.08 -54.31
C ARG A 94 -12.80 6.52 -55.48
N LYS A 95 -13.21 7.80 -55.44
CA LYS A 95 -13.99 8.51 -56.46
C LYS A 95 -13.51 8.19 -57.88
N ARG A 96 -14.43 7.76 -58.74
CA ARG A 96 -14.34 7.94 -60.19
C ARG A 96 -15.70 8.42 -60.70
N HIS A 97 -15.65 9.42 -61.57
CA HIS A 97 -16.77 10.05 -62.26
C HIS A 97 -17.73 9.03 -62.87
N GLN A 98 -19.03 9.28 -62.74
CA GLN A 98 -20.05 8.64 -63.57
C GLN A 98 -20.08 9.27 -64.96
N PRO A 99 -20.35 8.45 -65.98
CA PRO A 99 -21.30 8.81 -67.02
C PRO A 99 -22.57 7.96 -66.87
N ASN A 100 -23.66 8.59 -67.31
CA ASN A 100 -25.04 8.18 -67.18
C ASN A 100 -25.40 7.00 -68.11
N VAL A 101 -26.64 6.53 -67.97
CA VAL A 101 -27.48 5.73 -68.89
C VAL A 101 -27.84 4.31 -68.40
N GLN A 102 -29.17 4.13 -68.33
CA GLN A 102 -29.99 2.97 -68.00
C GLN A 102 -29.70 1.75 -68.89
N LEU A 103 -29.87 0.53 -68.36
CA LEU A 103 -30.46 -0.62 -69.08
C LEU A 103 -30.67 -1.86 -68.16
N SER A 104 -31.49 -2.77 -68.66
CA SER A 104 -32.49 -3.65 -68.03
C SER A 104 -32.01 -4.89 -67.20
N LYS A 105 -32.92 -5.39 -66.35
CA LYS A 105 -32.72 -6.31 -65.21
C LYS A 105 -32.54 -7.82 -65.53
N LYS A 106 -32.41 -8.29 -66.77
CA LYS A 106 -32.50 -9.74 -67.06
C LYS A 106 -31.19 -10.54 -67.21
N LEU A 107 -30.01 -9.92 -67.12
CA LEU A 107 -28.70 -10.62 -67.18
C LEU A 107 -27.95 -10.73 -65.83
N LYS A 108 -28.59 -10.33 -64.72
CA LYS A 108 -27.93 -10.17 -63.40
C LYS A 108 -27.88 -11.46 -62.58
N THR A 109 -28.83 -12.37 -62.77
CA THR A 109 -29.02 -13.57 -61.94
C THR A 109 -27.95 -14.64 -62.15
N VAL A 110 -27.45 -14.83 -63.38
CA VAL A 110 -26.42 -15.85 -63.68
C VAL A 110 -25.03 -15.41 -63.20
N PHE A 111 -24.71 -14.11 -63.30
CA PHE A 111 -23.47 -13.55 -62.76
C PHE A 111 -23.42 -13.56 -61.22
N ASP A 112 -24.56 -13.40 -60.54
CA ASP A 112 -24.62 -13.40 -59.08
C ASP A 112 -24.40 -14.80 -58.48
N GLN A 113 -24.86 -15.87 -59.12
CA GLN A 113 -24.55 -17.25 -58.69
C GLN A 113 -23.05 -17.57 -58.83
N ALA A 114 -22.42 -17.20 -59.95
CA ALA A 114 -20.98 -17.37 -60.14
C ALA A 114 -20.14 -16.52 -59.16
N ARG A 115 -20.63 -15.31 -58.82
CA ARG A 115 -19.99 -14.41 -57.85
C ARG A 115 -20.13 -14.91 -56.41
N GLN A 116 -21.28 -15.47 -56.03
CA GLN A 116 -21.47 -16.12 -54.74
C GLN A 116 -20.61 -17.37 -54.57
N ALA A 117 -20.47 -18.19 -55.62
CA ALA A 117 -19.55 -19.34 -55.62
C ALA A 117 -18.08 -18.92 -55.45
N ARG A 118 -17.64 -17.87 -56.17
CA ARG A 118 -16.29 -17.29 -56.01
C ARG A 118 -16.08 -16.64 -54.63
N GLN A 119 -17.10 -16.00 -54.06
CA GLN A 119 -17.04 -15.47 -52.69
C GLN A 119 -17.01 -16.57 -51.62
N ARG A 120 -17.71 -17.68 -51.82
CA ARG A 120 -17.62 -18.87 -50.94
C ARG A 120 -16.22 -19.48 -51.00
N LYS A 121 -15.63 -19.65 -52.20
CA LYS A 121 -14.23 -20.07 -52.37
C LYS A 121 -13.25 -19.11 -51.69
N ARG A 122 -13.37 -17.79 -51.90
CA ARG A 122 -12.50 -16.78 -51.23
C ARG A 122 -12.67 -16.75 -49.70
N ARG A 123 -13.87 -16.92 -49.16
CA ARG A 123 -14.12 -17.02 -47.71
C ARG A 123 -13.55 -18.30 -47.11
N ALA A 124 -13.61 -19.42 -47.84
CA ALA A 124 -12.94 -20.66 -47.45
C ALA A 124 -11.42 -20.47 -47.45
N GLN A 125 -10.85 -19.85 -48.49
CA GLN A 125 -9.41 -19.52 -48.57
C GLN A 125 -8.94 -18.60 -47.42
N ALA A 126 -9.72 -17.59 -47.06
CA ALA A 126 -9.40 -16.67 -45.95
C ALA A 126 -9.48 -17.34 -44.57
N ARG A 127 -10.40 -18.31 -44.37
CA ARG A 127 -10.44 -19.14 -43.15
C ARG A 127 -9.23 -20.07 -43.06
N ILE A 128 -8.78 -20.62 -44.19
CA ILE A 128 -7.58 -21.47 -44.27
C ILE A 128 -6.32 -20.65 -43.96
N SER A 129 -6.18 -19.45 -44.54
CA SER A 129 -5.07 -18.52 -44.25
C SER A 129 -5.03 -18.09 -42.76
N SER A 130 -6.17 -17.81 -42.15
CA SER A 130 -6.23 -17.44 -40.72
C SER A 130 -5.84 -18.61 -39.81
N LYS A 131 -6.18 -19.85 -40.18
CA LYS A 131 -5.77 -21.06 -39.46
C LYS A 131 -4.27 -21.33 -39.56
N GLU A 132 -3.66 -21.15 -40.73
CA GLU A 132 -2.20 -21.28 -40.89
C GLU A 132 -1.42 -20.24 -40.09
N VAL A 133 -1.92 -19.02 -40.00
CA VAL A 133 -1.33 -17.98 -39.13
C VAL A 133 -1.43 -18.36 -37.64
N MET A 134 -2.58 -18.90 -37.20
CA MET A 134 -2.75 -19.39 -35.82
C MET A 134 -1.81 -20.55 -35.46
N LYS A 135 -1.56 -21.48 -36.41
CA LYS A 135 -0.60 -22.58 -36.24
C LYS A 135 0.84 -22.07 -36.13
N LYS A 136 1.23 -21.04 -36.89
CA LYS A 136 2.56 -20.41 -36.81
C LYS A 136 2.80 -19.67 -35.49
N ILE A 137 1.78 -19.01 -34.95
CA ILE A 137 1.87 -18.27 -33.66
C ILE A 137 2.08 -19.22 -32.48
N THR A 138 1.49 -20.42 -32.53
CA THR A 138 1.51 -21.34 -31.38
C THR A 138 2.69 -22.32 -31.37
N ASN A 139 3.31 -22.60 -32.53
CA ASN A 139 4.48 -23.49 -32.74
C ASN A 139 4.62 -24.59 -31.67
N CYS A 140 3.61 -25.46 -31.62
CA CYS A 140 3.41 -26.45 -30.56
C CYS A 140 3.66 -27.89 -31.01
N SER A 141 4.27 -28.08 -32.18
CA SER A 141 4.69 -29.39 -32.71
C SER A 141 5.68 -30.14 -31.80
N LYS A 142 6.43 -29.41 -30.97
CA LYS A 142 7.34 -29.96 -29.96
C LYS A 142 6.80 -29.96 -28.52
N ILE A 143 5.55 -29.54 -28.32
CA ILE A 143 4.96 -29.30 -26.99
C ILE A 143 3.72 -30.19 -26.74
N HIS A 144 2.95 -30.49 -27.79
CA HIS A 144 1.73 -31.29 -27.68
C HIS A 144 1.82 -32.51 -28.60
N LEU A 145 1.19 -33.62 -28.17
CA LEU A 145 1.16 -34.86 -28.94
C LEU A 145 0.18 -34.75 -30.11
N GLY A 146 0.64 -35.11 -31.31
CA GLY A 146 -0.23 -35.17 -32.49
C GLY A 146 -1.29 -36.27 -32.36
N THR A 147 -2.44 -36.10 -33.02
CA THR A 147 -3.52 -37.10 -33.05
C THR A 147 -3.12 -38.40 -33.75
N ASN A 148 -2.06 -38.38 -34.55
CA ASN A 148 -1.51 -39.55 -35.25
C ASN A 148 -0.81 -40.53 -34.30
N LEU A 149 -0.60 -40.15 -33.04
CA LEU A 149 -0.01 -40.99 -32.01
C LEU A 149 -1.07 -41.77 -31.21
N LEU A 150 -2.37 -41.68 -31.55
CA LEU A 150 -3.39 -42.51 -30.91
C LEU A 150 -3.22 -43.98 -31.32
N ALA A 151 -3.27 -44.88 -30.34
CA ALA A 151 -3.10 -46.32 -30.60
C ALA A 151 -4.28 -46.95 -31.35
N VAL A 152 -5.47 -46.35 -31.20
CA VAL A 152 -6.74 -46.81 -31.77
C VAL A 152 -7.27 -45.80 -32.78
N ASP A 153 -7.78 -46.30 -33.92
CA ASP A 153 -8.46 -45.49 -34.92
C ASP A 153 -9.86 -45.08 -34.45
N PHE A 154 -9.97 -43.86 -33.92
CA PHE A 154 -11.25 -43.29 -33.52
C PHE A 154 -11.96 -42.60 -34.68
N PRO A 155 -13.31 -42.53 -34.65
CA PRO A 155 -14.06 -41.76 -35.64
C PRO A 155 -13.61 -40.29 -35.72
N ALA A 156 -13.59 -39.71 -36.92
CA ALA A 156 -13.09 -38.36 -37.16
C ALA A 156 -13.78 -37.26 -36.32
N HIS A 157 -15.05 -37.47 -35.97
CA HIS A 157 -15.80 -36.55 -35.10
C HIS A 157 -15.32 -36.59 -33.64
N PHE A 158 -14.88 -37.75 -33.16
CA PHE A 158 -14.31 -37.94 -31.82
C PHE A 158 -12.89 -37.37 -31.75
N VAL A 159 -12.04 -37.66 -32.74
CA VAL A 159 -10.68 -37.09 -32.80
C VAL A 159 -10.73 -35.55 -32.79
N LYS A 160 -11.73 -34.97 -33.44
CA LYS A 160 -11.94 -33.51 -33.46
C LYS A 160 -12.34 -32.93 -32.10
N SER A 161 -13.07 -33.66 -31.26
CA SER A 161 -13.51 -33.18 -29.93
C SER A 161 -12.40 -33.21 -28.89
N ILE A 162 -11.46 -34.17 -29.00
CA ILE A 162 -10.28 -34.29 -28.13
C ILE A 162 -9.07 -33.48 -28.63
N SER A 163 -9.19 -32.86 -29.81
CA SER A 163 -8.15 -32.03 -30.42
C SER A 163 -8.36 -30.54 -30.15
N CYS A 164 -7.26 -29.81 -29.96
CA CYS A 164 -7.30 -28.36 -29.82
C CYS A 164 -7.66 -27.69 -31.16
N GLN A 165 -8.63 -26.77 -31.16
CA GLN A 165 -9.02 -26.07 -32.39
C GLN A 165 -7.98 -25.05 -32.92
N ILE A 166 -6.88 -24.82 -32.20
CA ILE A 166 -5.78 -23.94 -32.61
C ILE A 166 -4.61 -24.77 -33.17
N CYS A 167 -4.14 -25.77 -32.42
CA CYS A 167 -2.96 -26.54 -32.78
C CYS A 167 -3.25 -27.92 -33.41
N GLU A 168 -4.51 -28.37 -33.39
CA GLU A 168 -4.95 -29.67 -33.91
C GLU A 168 -4.25 -30.90 -33.26
N HIS A 169 -3.52 -30.69 -32.17
CA HIS A 169 -2.94 -31.73 -31.35
C HIS A 169 -3.92 -32.19 -30.26
N ILE A 170 -3.63 -33.34 -29.64
CA ILE A 170 -4.35 -33.83 -28.46
C ILE A 170 -4.29 -32.74 -27.37
N LEU A 171 -5.43 -32.44 -26.76
CA LEU A 171 -5.54 -31.37 -25.77
C LEU A 171 -4.59 -31.60 -24.58
N ALA A 172 -3.74 -30.60 -24.32
CA ALA A 172 -2.85 -30.55 -23.16
C ALA A 172 -3.28 -29.41 -22.24
N ASP A 173 -3.61 -29.73 -20.98
CA ASP A 173 -4.24 -28.79 -20.02
C ASP A 173 -5.46 -28.10 -20.65
N PRO A 174 -6.54 -28.86 -20.94
CA PRO A 174 -7.67 -28.35 -21.68
C PRO A 174 -8.40 -27.28 -20.86
N VAL A 175 -8.75 -26.18 -21.52
CA VAL A 175 -9.57 -25.10 -20.99
C VAL A 175 -10.76 -24.87 -21.89
N GLU A 176 -11.92 -24.67 -21.27
CA GLU A 176 -13.18 -24.34 -21.93
C GLU A 176 -13.41 -22.83 -21.86
N THR A 177 -13.78 -22.25 -22.99
CA THR A 177 -14.19 -20.84 -23.09
C THR A 177 -15.68 -20.70 -22.81
N SER A 178 -16.14 -19.50 -22.46
CA SER A 178 -17.58 -19.18 -22.28
C SER A 178 -18.48 -19.58 -23.47
N CYS A 179 -17.91 -19.70 -24.67
CA CYS A 179 -18.58 -20.19 -25.88
C CYS A 179 -18.49 -21.72 -26.09
N LYS A 180 -18.15 -22.49 -25.05
CA LYS A 180 -18.03 -23.97 -25.02
C LYS A 180 -17.01 -24.57 -25.99
N HIS A 181 -16.00 -23.80 -26.40
CA HIS A 181 -14.88 -24.31 -27.20
C HIS A 181 -13.71 -24.67 -26.30
N VAL A 182 -13.10 -25.83 -26.57
CA VAL A 182 -11.98 -26.37 -25.80
C VAL A 182 -10.65 -26.15 -26.52
N PHE A 183 -9.66 -25.67 -25.78
CA PHE A 183 -8.31 -25.39 -26.27
C PHE A 183 -7.25 -25.84 -25.27
N CYS A 184 -5.99 -26.02 -25.68
CA CYS A 184 -4.88 -26.09 -24.73
C CYS A 184 -4.69 -24.73 -24.08
N ARG A 185 -4.48 -24.67 -22.76
CA ARG A 185 -4.30 -23.40 -22.02
C ARG A 185 -3.21 -22.50 -22.62
N ILE A 186 -2.09 -23.10 -23.01
CA ILE A 186 -0.97 -22.40 -23.65
C ILE A 186 -1.38 -21.82 -25.02
N CYS A 187 -2.12 -22.60 -25.82
CA CYS A 187 -2.52 -22.21 -27.17
C CYS A 187 -3.49 -21.03 -27.15
N ILE A 188 -4.49 -21.03 -26.26
CA ILE A 188 -5.46 -19.93 -26.19
C ILE A 188 -4.83 -18.66 -25.61
N LEU A 189 -3.98 -18.76 -24.59
CA LEU A 189 -3.32 -17.57 -24.02
C LEU A 189 -2.39 -16.87 -25.03
N ARG A 190 -1.60 -17.64 -25.79
CA ARG A 190 -0.79 -17.08 -26.90
C ARG A 190 -1.66 -16.42 -27.97
N CYS A 191 -2.79 -17.03 -28.29
CA CYS A 191 -3.71 -16.48 -29.28
C CYS A 191 -4.36 -15.17 -28.80
N LEU A 192 -4.78 -15.10 -27.53
CA LEU A 192 -5.39 -13.90 -26.93
C LEU A 192 -4.40 -12.72 -26.85
N GLN A 193 -3.11 -13.00 -26.61
CA GLN A 193 -2.05 -11.98 -26.60
C GLN A 193 -1.83 -11.34 -27.97
N VAL A 194 -1.93 -12.12 -29.05
CA VAL A 194 -1.62 -11.65 -30.41
C VAL A 194 -2.84 -11.14 -31.16
N MET A 195 -4.00 -11.78 -31.00
CA MET A 195 -5.22 -11.49 -31.78
C MET A 195 -6.26 -10.67 -31.01
N GLY A 196 -6.02 -10.38 -29.73
CA GLY A 196 -6.96 -9.70 -28.83
C GLY A 196 -7.96 -10.65 -28.16
N SER A 197 -8.83 -10.09 -27.29
CA SER A 197 -9.76 -10.83 -26.41
C SER A 197 -10.97 -11.44 -27.13
N TYR A 198 -10.73 -12.26 -28.16
CA TYR A 198 -11.77 -12.93 -28.94
C TYR A 198 -11.49 -14.42 -29.08
N CYS A 199 -12.53 -15.25 -28.98
CA CYS A 199 -12.43 -16.69 -29.22
C CYS A 199 -12.02 -16.98 -30.67
N PRO A 200 -10.97 -17.79 -30.91
CA PRO A 200 -10.50 -18.13 -32.25
C PRO A 200 -11.54 -18.83 -33.14
N SER A 201 -12.49 -19.54 -32.52
CA SER A 201 -13.49 -20.32 -33.25
C SER A 201 -14.70 -19.49 -33.70
N TRP A 202 -15.22 -18.60 -32.82
CA TRP A 202 -16.49 -17.86 -33.06
C TRP A 202 -16.38 -16.35 -32.95
N ARG A 203 -15.18 -15.81 -32.66
CA ARG A 203 -14.91 -14.38 -32.41
C ARG A 203 -15.79 -13.73 -31.33
N TYR A 204 -16.31 -14.55 -30.41
CA TYR A 204 -17.00 -14.07 -29.23
C TYR A 204 -16.00 -13.46 -28.23
N PRO A 205 -16.31 -12.35 -27.52
CA PRO A 205 -15.41 -11.78 -26.52
C PRO A 205 -15.01 -12.82 -25.47
N CYS A 206 -13.71 -12.98 -25.23
CA CYS A 206 -13.18 -13.95 -24.29
C CYS A 206 -11.96 -13.36 -23.60
N PHE A 207 -12.04 -13.18 -22.29
CA PHE A 207 -10.94 -12.70 -21.47
C PHE A 207 -10.19 -13.88 -20.82
N PRO A 208 -8.90 -13.73 -20.48
CA PRO A 208 -8.13 -14.78 -19.80
C PRO A 208 -8.75 -15.26 -18.47
N THR A 209 -9.60 -14.43 -17.84
CA THR A 209 -10.36 -14.75 -16.63
C THR A 209 -11.54 -15.69 -16.87
N ASP A 210 -12.01 -15.81 -18.11
CA ASP A 210 -13.22 -16.55 -18.47
C ASP A 210 -12.93 -17.98 -18.92
N LEU A 211 -11.69 -18.44 -18.69
CA LEU A 211 -11.23 -19.79 -19.04
C LEU A 211 -11.49 -20.73 -17.86
N GLU A 212 -12.43 -21.65 -18.05
CA GLU A 212 -12.79 -22.65 -17.06
C GLU A 212 -12.19 -24.02 -17.41
N SER A 213 -12.11 -24.91 -16.43
CA SER A 213 -11.75 -26.31 -16.67
C SER A 213 -12.96 -27.05 -17.26
N PRO A 214 -12.79 -27.88 -18.30
CA PRO A 214 -13.85 -28.74 -18.80
C PRO A 214 -14.37 -29.69 -17.72
N VAL A 215 -15.57 -30.24 -17.96
CA VAL A 215 -16.21 -31.22 -17.09
C VAL A 215 -15.30 -32.44 -16.80
N LYS A 216 -15.31 -32.91 -15.55
CA LYS A 216 -14.41 -33.99 -15.08
C LYS A 216 -14.56 -35.30 -15.89
N SER A 217 -15.76 -35.61 -16.36
CA SER A 217 -16.01 -36.78 -17.21
C SER A 217 -15.24 -36.71 -18.53
N PHE A 218 -15.17 -35.53 -19.16
CA PHE A 218 -14.39 -35.29 -20.37
C PHE A 218 -12.89 -35.44 -20.10
N LEU A 219 -12.39 -34.92 -18.97
CA LEU A 219 -10.98 -35.10 -18.56
C LEU A 219 -10.64 -36.57 -18.31
N SER A 220 -11.54 -37.33 -17.71
CA SER A 220 -11.36 -38.78 -17.49
C SER A 220 -11.25 -39.54 -18.81
N ILE A 221 -12.11 -39.24 -19.78
CA ILE A 221 -12.08 -39.83 -21.13
C ILE A 221 -10.80 -39.43 -21.86
N LEU A 222 -10.34 -38.19 -21.72
CA LEU A 222 -9.10 -37.72 -22.34
C LEU A 222 -7.88 -38.47 -21.76
N ASN A 223 -7.83 -38.64 -20.45
CA ASN A 223 -6.72 -39.27 -19.73
C ASN A 223 -6.61 -40.78 -19.97
N SER A 224 -7.72 -41.45 -20.30
CA SER A 224 -7.74 -42.88 -20.62
C SER A 224 -7.33 -43.21 -22.06
N LEU A 225 -7.17 -42.21 -22.92
CA LEU A 225 -6.70 -42.41 -24.29
C LEU A 225 -5.30 -43.03 -24.30
N VAL A 226 -5.13 -44.08 -25.09
CA VAL A 226 -3.86 -44.77 -25.25
C VAL A 226 -3.10 -44.14 -26.42
N VAL A 227 -1.87 -43.71 -26.16
CA VAL A 227 -0.97 -43.08 -27.13
C VAL A 227 0.29 -43.92 -27.30
N LYS A 228 0.77 -44.00 -28.54
CA LYS A 228 2.04 -44.61 -28.91
C LYS A 228 3.18 -43.64 -28.64
N CYS A 229 4.26 -44.14 -28.06
CA CYS A 229 5.45 -43.34 -27.84
C CYS A 229 6.13 -43.01 -29.19
N PRO A 230 6.51 -41.75 -29.48
CA PRO A 230 7.19 -41.38 -30.72
C PRO A 230 8.71 -41.67 -30.69
N ALA A 231 9.25 -42.23 -29.59
CA ALA A 231 10.68 -42.52 -29.46
C ALA A 231 11.09 -43.73 -30.33
N LYS A 232 12.21 -43.63 -31.04
CA LYS A 232 12.65 -44.63 -32.04
C LYS A 232 12.90 -46.03 -31.47
N GLU A 233 13.14 -46.15 -30.16
CA GLU A 233 13.38 -47.43 -29.47
C GLU A 233 12.23 -47.86 -28.54
N CYS A 234 11.06 -47.21 -28.63
CA CYS A 234 9.94 -47.49 -27.73
C CYS A 234 8.63 -47.70 -28.48
N ASN A 235 8.14 -48.95 -28.51
CA ASN A 235 6.85 -49.33 -29.09
C ASN A 235 5.74 -49.49 -28.04
N GLU A 236 5.92 -48.99 -26.82
CA GLU A 236 4.91 -49.09 -25.77
C GLU A 236 3.69 -48.18 -26.01
N GLU A 237 2.52 -48.74 -25.76
CA GLU A 237 1.23 -48.05 -25.74
C GLU A 237 0.88 -47.66 -24.31
N VAL A 238 0.82 -46.36 -24.03
CA VAL A 238 0.65 -45.85 -22.65
C VAL A 238 -0.56 -44.93 -22.60
N SER A 239 -1.33 -44.98 -21.50
CA SER A 239 -2.41 -44.01 -21.28
C SER A 239 -1.87 -42.59 -21.18
N LEU A 240 -2.61 -41.61 -21.68
CA LEU A 240 -2.21 -40.20 -21.69
C LEU A 240 -1.85 -39.69 -20.28
N GLU A 241 -2.54 -40.18 -19.25
CA GLU A 241 -2.24 -39.87 -17.85
C GLU A 241 -0.82 -40.31 -17.41
N LYS A 242 -0.37 -41.48 -17.86
CA LYS A 242 0.92 -42.08 -17.48
C LYS A 242 2.04 -41.74 -18.46
N TYR A 243 1.71 -41.12 -19.59
CA TYR A 243 2.65 -40.78 -20.65
C TYR A 243 3.84 -39.93 -20.15
N ASN A 244 3.61 -38.91 -19.32
CA ASN A 244 4.69 -38.09 -18.77
C ASN A 244 5.67 -38.88 -17.88
N HIS A 245 5.18 -39.89 -17.17
CA HIS A 245 6.02 -40.76 -16.35
C HIS A 245 6.88 -41.68 -17.22
N HIS A 246 6.27 -42.24 -18.27
CA HIS A 246 6.95 -43.05 -19.27
C HIS A 246 8.01 -42.25 -20.06
N VAL A 247 7.73 -41.01 -20.47
CA VAL A 247 8.73 -40.17 -21.15
C VAL A 247 9.92 -39.85 -20.24
N SER A 248 9.69 -39.78 -18.92
CA SER A 248 10.76 -39.55 -17.95
C SER A 248 11.74 -40.73 -17.79
N SER A 249 11.37 -41.95 -18.22
CA SER A 249 12.28 -43.11 -18.22
C SER A 249 13.19 -43.17 -19.45
N HIS A 250 12.91 -42.38 -20.50
CA HIS A 250 13.78 -42.27 -21.66
C HIS A 250 14.96 -41.33 -21.35
N LYS A 251 16.18 -41.88 -21.35
CA LYS A 251 17.40 -41.13 -20.96
C LYS A 251 17.80 -40.01 -21.92
N GLU A 252 17.22 -39.90 -23.11
CA GLU A 252 17.69 -38.97 -24.16
C GLU A 252 16.62 -38.04 -24.80
N SER A 253 15.32 -38.14 -24.48
CA SER A 253 14.32 -37.29 -25.14
C SER A 253 14.12 -35.94 -24.43
N LYS A 254 14.81 -34.91 -24.91
CA LYS A 254 14.55 -33.50 -24.55
C LYS A 254 13.28 -32.91 -25.20
N GLU A 255 12.42 -33.71 -25.84
CA GLU A 255 11.33 -33.17 -26.64
C GLU A 255 9.96 -33.73 -26.21
N THR A 256 9.07 -32.80 -25.83
CA THR A 256 7.62 -32.96 -25.56
C THR A 256 7.19 -33.29 -24.12
N PHE A 257 7.38 -32.34 -23.19
CA PHE A 257 6.71 -32.38 -21.88
C PHE A 257 5.25 -31.92 -22.00
N VAL A 258 4.29 -32.74 -21.58
CA VAL A 258 2.89 -32.31 -21.41
C VAL A 258 2.76 -31.61 -20.05
N HIS A 259 2.57 -30.28 -20.06
CA HIS A 259 2.41 -29.49 -18.84
C HIS A 259 1.08 -29.84 -18.15
N ILE A 260 1.13 -30.54 -17.01
CA ILE A 260 -0.04 -30.80 -16.15
C ILE A 260 -0.05 -29.80 -15.01
N ASN A 261 -1.15 -29.06 -14.84
CA ASN A 261 -1.32 -28.16 -13.70
C ASN A 261 -1.46 -28.98 -12.40
N LYS A 262 -0.49 -28.84 -11.48
CA LYS A 262 -0.49 -29.52 -10.17
C LYS A 262 -1.51 -28.96 -9.17
N GLY A 263 -2.32 -27.99 -9.59
CA GLY A 263 -3.27 -27.30 -8.73
C GLY A 263 -2.59 -26.38 -7.70
N GLY A 264 -3.32 -26.05 -6.64
CA GLY A 264 -2.85 -25.21 -5.55
C GLY A 264 -3.77 -24.01 -5.29
N ARG A 265 -3.79 -23.54 -4.03
CA ARG A 265 -4.56 -22.35 -3.64
C ARG A 265 -4.04 -21.12 -4.39
N THR A 266 -4.95 -20.31 -4.91
CA THR A 266 -4.60 -19.06 -5.58
C THR A 266 -3.82 -18.14 -4.64
N ARG A 267 -2.74 -17.54 -5.16
CA ARG A 267 -1.90 -16.64 -4.37
C ARG A 267 -2.67 -15.35 -4.09
N GLN A 268 -2.82 -15.02 -2.81
CA GLN A 268 -3.44 -13.78 -2.36
C GLN A 268 -2.47 -12.59 -2.43
N HIS A 269 -3.00 -11.38 -2.49
CA HIS A 269 -2.21 -10.15 -2.42
C HIS A 269 -1.50 -10.03 -1.06
N LEU A 270 -0.28 -9.46 -1.01
CA LEU A 270 0.52 -9.45 0.22
C LEU A 270 -0.16 -8.66 1.35
N LEU A 271 -0.85 -7.57 1.03
CA LEU A 271 -1.51 -6.70 2.02
C LEU A 271 -2.78 -7.29 2.62
N SER A 272 -3.38 -8.32 2.01
CA SER A 272 -4.57 -8.99 2.56
C SER A 272 -4.23 -10.15 3.49
N LEU A 273 -2.94 -10.44 3.69
CA LEU A 273 -2.47 -11.57 4.47
C LEU A 273 -2.26 -11.21 5.94
N THR A 274 -2.39 -12.20 6.82
CA THR A 274 -2.00 -12.07 8.24
C THR A 274 -0.49 -11.93 8.39
N ARG A 275 -0.02 -11.36 9.51
CA ARG A 275 1.43 -11.19 9.77
C ARG A 275 2.23 -12.49 9.64
N LYS A 276 1.67 -13.64 10.07
CA LYS A 276 2.33 -14.95 9.96
C LYS A 276 2.51 -15.36 8.49
N ALA A 277 1.49 -15.16 7.66
CA ALA A 277 1.55 -15.47 6.24
C ALA A 277 2.48 -14.51 5.48
N GLN A 278 2.49 -13.21 5.82
CA GLN A 278 3.44 -12.24 5.28
C GLN A 278 4.89 -12.61 5.63
N LYS A 279 5.16 -12.96 6.90
CA LYS A 279 6.48 -13.43 7.37
C LYS A 279 6.94 -14.67 6.59
N HIS A 280 6.05 -15.64 6.36
CA HIS A 280 6.39 -16.82 5.58
C HIS A 280 6.69 -16.47 4.12
N ARG A 281 5.86 -15.65 3.49
CA ARG A 281 6.04 -15.23 2.09
C ARG A 281 7.30 -14.40 1.84
N LEU A 282 7.68 -13.56 2.80
CA LEU A 282 8.85 -12.68 2.72
C LEU A 282 10.09 -13.29 3.39
N ARG A 283 10.05 -14.58 3.78
CA ARG A 283 11.17 -15.23 4.49
C ARG A 283 12.49 -15.09 3.74
N GLU A 284 12.47 -15.37 2.44
CA GLU A 284 13.68 -15.36 1.62
C GLU A 284 14.25 -13.95 1.47
N LEU A 285 13.41 -12.98 1.10
CA LEU A 285 13.79 -11.58 1.02
C LEU A 285 14.30 -11.04 2.36
N LYS A 286 13.66 -11.43 3.47
CA LYS A 286 14.11 -11.05 4.81
C LYS A 286 15.51 -11.57 5.11
N MET A 287 15.85 -12.80 4.69
CA MET A 287 17.19 -13.35 4.88
C MET A 287 18.22 -12.61 4.03
N GLN A 288 17.87 -12.25 2.80
CA GLN A 288 18.75 -11.46 1.92
C GLN A 288 19.01 -10.05 2.48
N VAL A 289 17.97 -9.35 2.93
CA VAL A 289 18.11 -8.01 3.54
C VAL A 289 18.94 -8.07 4.83
N LYS A 290 18.77 -9.11 5.64
CA LYS A 290 19.62 -9.32 6.82
C LYS A 290 21.08 -9.52 6.43
N ALA A 291 21.35 -10.43 5.50
CA ALA A 291 22.71 -10.69 5.03
C ALA A 291 23.37 -9.46 4.40
N PHE A 292 22.58 -8.56 3.79
CA PHE A 292 23.05 -7.27 3.29
C PHE A 292 23.37 -6.31 4.45
N ALA A 293 22.44 -6.15 5.40
CA ALA A 293 22.63 -5.25 6.54
C ALA A 293 23.85 -5.66 7.39
N ASP A 294 24.05 -6.97 7.60
CA ASP A 294 25.20 -7.49 8.36
C ASP A 294 26.54 -7.21 7.66
N LYS A 295 26.56 -7.08 6.33
CA LYS A 295 27.78 -6.83 5.55
C LYS A 295 28.12 -5.35 5.43
N GLU A 296 27.14 -4.50 5.18
CA GLU A 296 27.35 -3.09 4.82
C GLU A 296 27.05 -2.11 5.96
N GLU A 297 26.10 -2.44 6.84
CA GLU A 297 25.49 -1.48 7.80
C GLU A 297 25.57 -1.98 9.25
N GLY A 298 26.50 -2.89 9.54
CA GLY A 298 26.71 -3.44 10.89
C GLY A 298 25.50 -4.16 11.50
N GLY A 299 24.56 -4.61 10.66
CA GLY A 299 23.35 -5.34 11.08
C GLY A 299 22.12 -4.47 11.36
N ASP A 300 22.12 -3.16 11.05
CA ASP A 300 20.94 -2.31 11.23
C ASP A 300 19.88 -2.52 10.12
N VAL A 301 19.13 -3.61 10.29
CA VAL A 301 18.02 -3.98 9.39
C VAL A 301 16.91 -2.91 9.38
N LYS A 302 16.71 -2.18 10.48
CA LYS A 302 15.61 -1.20 10.60
C LYS A 302 15.86 -0.04 9.66
N SER A 303 17.04 0.57 9.74
CA SER A 303 17.43 1.70 8.89
C SER A 303 17.46 1.29 7.42
N VAL A 304 18.03 0.13 7.08
CA VAL A 304 18.03 -0.40 5.71
C VAL A 304 16.60 -0.54 5.15
N CYS A 305 15.68 -1.14 5.91
CA CYS A 305 14.30 -1.32 5.45
C CYS A 305 13.55 0.01 5.27
N LEU A 306 13.77 0.96 6.18
CA LEU A 306 13.17 2.30 6.12
C LEU A 306 13.67 3.06 4.88
N THR A 307 14.98 3.04 4.63
CA THR A 307 15.59 3.67 3.45
C THR A 307 15.10 3.03 2.15
N LEU A 308 15.05 1.69 2.08
CA LEU A 308 14.48 0.99 0.92
C LEU A 308 13.04 1.40 0.64
N PHE A 309 12.22 1.55 1.70
CA PHE A 309 10.83 1.97 1.55
C PHE A 309 10.70 3.44 1.13
N LEU A 310 11.53 4.34 1.68
CA LEU A 310 11.62 5.73 1.23
C LEU A 310 11.97 5.84 -0.25
N LEU A 311 13.01 5.13 -0.70
CA LEU A 311 13.44 5.12 -2.10
C LEU A 311 12.33 4.58 -3.02
N ALA A 312 11.65 3.51 -2.59
CA ALA A 312 10.52 2.95 -3.35
C ALA A 312 9.33 3.93 -3.44
N LEU A 313 9.04 4.69 -2.39
CA LEU A 313 8.00 5.74 -2.40
C LEU A 313 8.38 6.90 -3.32
N ARG A 314 9.63 7.37 -3.25
CA ARG A 314 10.14 8.43 -4.13
C ARG A 314 10.14 8.00 -5.60
N ALA A 315 10.57 6.77 -5.91
CA ALA A 315 10.52 6.21 -7.27
C ALA A 315 9.09 6.08 -7.83
N ARG A 316 8.08 6.00 -6.95
CA ARG A 316 6.66 5.97 -7.32
C ARG A 316 5.99 7.35 -7.31
N ASN A 317 6.77 8.43 -7.22
CA ASN A 317 6.30 9.83 -7.11
C ASN A 317 5.42 10.11 -5.87
N GLY A 318 5.55 9.30 -4.81
CA GLY A 318 4.83 9.44 -3.55
C GLY A 318 5.50 10.40 -2.58
N HIS A 319 5.88 11.62 -3.01
CA HIS A 319 6.68 12.55 -2.20
C HIS A 319 6.05 12.88 -0.85
N LYS A 320 4.72 13.07 -0.79
CA LYS A 320 4.03 13.36 0.47
C LYS A 320 4.21 12.22 1.50
N GLN A 321 4.05 10.98 1.06
CA GLN A 321 4.19 9.80 1.92
C GLN A 321 5.65 9.54 2.32
N ALA A 322 6.59 9.84 1.42
CA ALA A 322 8.00 9.79 1.75
C ALA A 322 8.37 10.82 2.82
N ASN A 323 7.85 12.05 2.73
CA ASN A 323 8.09 13.09 3.73
C ASN A 323 7.45 12.72 5.09
N GLU A 324 6.26 12.13 5.09
CA GLU A 324 5.62 11.61 6.31
C GLU A 324 6.46 10.48 6.95
N LEU A 325 7.02 9.59 6.14
CA LEU A 325 7.92 8.53 6.64
C LEU A 325 9.26 9.07 7.14
N GLU A 326 9.79 10.10 6.52
CA GLU A 326 11.02 10.78 6.95
C GLU A 326 10.80 11.53 8.28
N ALA A 327 9.61 12.11 8.48
CA ALA A 327 9.20 12.66 9.77
C ALA A 327 9.14 11.57 10.86
N LEU A 328 8.59 10.38 10.55
CA LEU A 328 8.60 9.21 11.44
C LEU A 328 10.03 8.77 11.80
N MET A 329 10.96 8.80 10.84
CA MET A 329 12.36 8.45 11.09
C MET A 329 13.08 9.44 11.99
N LEU A 330 12.75 10.73 11.85
CA LEU A 330 13.33 11.82 12.64
C LEU A 330 12.59 12.05 13.98
N GLY A 331 11.57 11.25 14.30
CA GLY A 331 10.76 11.40 15.51
C GLY A 331 9.92 12.68 15.54
N ARG A 332 9.61 13.26 14.38
CA ARG A 332 8.79 14.47 14.19
C ARG A 332 7.33 14.10 13.86
N ASP A 333 6.81 13.10 14.53
CA ASP A 333 5.45 12.61 14.32
C ASP A 333 4.38 13.49 14.95
N SER A 334 3.11 13.17 14.66
CA SER A 334 1.96 13.61 15.46
C SER A 334 2.00 13.08 16.91
N ASP A 335 2.87 12.12 17.20
CA ASP A 335 3.06 11.55 18.52
C ASP A 335 4.07 12.40 19.28
N LEU A 336 3.63 13.01 20.37
CA LEU A 336 4.45 13.89 21.18
C LEU A 336 5.57 13.07 21.85
N GLN A 337 6.79 13.63 21.89
CA GLN A 337 7.90 13.04 22.62
C GLN A 337 7.58 12.96 24.13
N PRO A 338 8.17 11.99 24.86
CA PRO A 338 7.97 11.86 26.30
C PRO A 338 8.30 13.13 27.09
N ALA A 339 9.36 13.85 26.70
CA ALA A 339 9.77 15.11 27.33
C ALA A 339 8.70 16.21 27.17
N VAL A 340 8.14 16.37 25.96
CA VAL A 340 7.05 17.31 25.69
C VAL A 340 5.80 16.94 26.50
N CYS A 341 5.47 15.64 26.58
CA CYS A 341 4.37 15.16 27.40
C CYS A 341 4.57 15.44 28.90
N LEU A 342 5.81 15.31 29.39
CA LEU A 342 6.18 15.60 30.77
C LEU A 342 6.04 17.10 31.06
N ALA A 343 6.55 17.97 30.18
CA ALA A 343 6.41 19.41 30.27
C ALA A 343 4.93 19.84 30.31
N ILE A 344 4.09 19.31 29.40
CA ILE A 344 2.64 19.56 29.43
C ILE A 344 2.05 19.14 30.78
N ARG A 345 2.38 17.93 31.27
CA ARG A 345 1.83 17.42 32.55
C ARG A 345 2.19 18.34 33.72
N VAL A 346 3.46 18.71 33.84
CA VAL A 346 3.98 19.51 34.97
C VAL A 346 3.47 20.95 34.89
N ASN A 347 3.59 21.60 33.73
CA ASN A 347 3.22 23.02 33.55
C ASN A 347 1.70 23.26 33.61
N THR A 348 0.88 22.23 33.40
CA THR A 348 -0.59 22.32 33.54
C THR A 348 -1.10 21.73 34.85
N PHE A 349 -0.20 21.39 35.80
CA PHE A 349 -0.54 20.84 37.11
C PHE A 349 -1.40 19.57 37.07
N LEU A 350 -1.27 18.76 36.02
CA LEU A 350 -2.01 17.51 35.89
C LEU A 350 -1.39 16.43 36.77
N SER A 351 -2.16 15.90 37.72
CA SER A 351 -1.74 14.72 38.49
C SER A 351 -1.50 13.53 37.55
N CYS A 352 -0.64 12.60 37.99
CA CYS A 352 -0.38 11.36 37.24
C CYS A 352 -1.67 10.59 36.87
N SER A 353 -2.66 10.60 37.77
CA SER A 353 -3.95 9.95 37.55
C SER A 353 -4.83 10.69 36.53
N GLN A 354 -4.89 12.03 36.58
CA GLN A 354 -5.61 12.84 35.59
C GLN A 354 -4.99 12.70 34.20
N TYR A 355 -3.66 12.81 34.11
CA TYR A 355 -2.91 12.61 32.88
C TYR A 355 -3.18 11.22 32.28
N HIS A 356 -3.14 10.16 33.10
CA HIS A 356 -3.38 8.80 32.64
C HIS A 356 -4.81 8.59 32.12
N LYS A 357 -5.81 9.20 32.77
CA LYS A 357 -7.20 9.22 32.27
C LYS A 357 -7.29 9.92 30.91
N MET A 358 -6.69 11.11 30.78
CA MET A 358 -6.63 11.86 29.52
C MET A 358 -5.99 11.04 28.41
N TYR A 359 -4.80 10.48 28.65
CA TYR A 359 -4.07 9.62 27.71
C TYR A 359 -4.93 8.45 27.23
N ARG A 360 -5.58 7.72 28.15
CA ARG A 360 -6.43 6.57 27.81
C ARG A 360 -7.63 6.98 26.94
N THR A 361 -8.30 8.08 27.29
CA THR A 361 -9.46 8.58 26.54
C THR A 361 -9.07 9.02 25.13
N VAL A 362 -8.00 9.81 24.99
CA VAL A 362 -7.51 10.28 23.68
C VAL A 362 -7.09 9.11 22.80
N LYS A 363 -6.38 8.13 23.37
CA LYS A 363 -5.95 6.92 22.63
C LYS A 363 -7.13 6.06 22.19
N ALA A 364 -8.18 5.95 23.02
CA ALA A 364 -9.39 5.20 22.68
C ALA A 364 -10.21 5.87 21.57
N ILE A 365 -10.34 7.21 21.58
CA ILE A 365 -11.13 7.96 20.59
C ILE A 365 -10.41 8.06 19.25
N THR A 366 -9.12 8.39 19.26
CA THR A 366 -8.35 8.63 18.02
C THR A 366 -7.80 7.36 17.39
N GLY A 367 -7.68 6.27 18.17
CA GLY A 367 -7.00 5.04 17.76
C GLY A 367 -5.48 5.21 17.55
N ARG A 368 -4.90 6.36 17.94
CA ARG A 368 -3.48 6.70 17.80
C ARG A 368 -2.88 7.06 19.15
N GLN A 369 -1.56 6.88 19.31
CA GLN A 369 -0.84 7.17 20.56
C GLN A 369 -0.20 8.57 20.51
N ILE A 370 -1.03 9.61 20.61
CA ILE A 370 -0.56 11.01 20.58
C ILE A 370 0.26 11.35 21.83
N PHE A 371 -0.26 11.01 23.01
CA PHE A 371 0.43 11.19 24.29
C PHE A 371 1.18 9.91 24.69
N GLN A 372 2.24 10.05 25.48
CA GLN A 372 3.05 8.93 25.95
C GLN A 372 2.54 8.35 27.27
N PRO A 373 2.71 7.04 27.53
CA PRO A 373 2.29 6.43 28.79
C PRO A 373 3.15 6.88 29.97
N CYS A 374 2.60 6.83 31.20
CA CYS A 374 3.28 7.33 32.40
C CYS A 374 4.67 6.71 32.67
N HIS A 375 4.92 5.46 32.26
CA HIS A 375 6.25 4.86 32.42
C HIS A 375 7.31 5.50 31.50
N ALA A 376 6.92 5.99 30.32
CA ALA A 376 7.82 6.73 29.45
C ALA A 376 8.14 8.11 30.03
N LEU A 377 7.14 8.79 30.62
CA LEU A 377 7.34 10.07 31.32
C LEU A 377 8.30 9.90 32.51
N ARG A 378 8.13 8.85 33.32
CA ARG A 378 9.03 8.56 34.44
C ARG A 378 10.48 8.29 34.00
N ASN A 379 10.68 7.72 32.83
CA ASN A 379 12.04 7.53 32.29
C ASN A 379 12.64 8.84 31.78
N ALA A 380 11.83 9.71 31.16
CA ALA A 380 12.28 11.03 30.74
C ALA A 380 12.62 11.93 31.93
N GLU A 381 11.83 11.86 33.00
CA GLU A 381 12.02 12.62 34.24
C GLU A 381 13.36 12.33 34.91
N LYS A 382 13.89 11.10 34.80
CA LYS A 382 15.19 10.73 35.38
C LYS A 382 16.35 11.60 34.87
N ILE A 383 16.28 12.07 33.64
CA ILE A 383 17.33 12.89 33.02
C ILE A 383 17.41 14.26 33.71
N LEU A 384 16.27 14.77 34.19
CA LEU A 384 16.15 16.10 34.80
C LEU A 384 16.39 16.09 36.31
N LEU A 385 16.47 14.92 36.94
CA LEU A 385 16.64 14.80 38.38
C LEU A 385 18.12 14.77 38.78
N PRO A 386 18.47 15.34 39.94
CA PRO A 386 19.83 15.24 40.48
C PRO A 386 20.30 13.78 40.60
N GLY A 387 21.56 13.56 40.25
CA GLY A 387 22.20 12.24 40.25
C GLY A 387 22.20 11.51 38.91
N TYR A 388 21.80 12.18 37.81
CA TYR A 388 21.89 11.63 36.46
C TYR A 388 23.21 11.96 35.75
N HIS A 389 23.68 13.21 35.89
CA HIS A 389 24.87 13.69 35.18
C HIS A 389 26.16 13.42 35.98
N PRO A 390 27.23 12.93 35.34
CA PRO A 390 28.54 12.81 35.97
C PRO A 390 29.20 14.19 36.12
N PHE A 391 29.90 14.41 37.23
CA PHE A 391 30.67 15.62 37.51
C PHE A 391 31.84 15.32 38.44
N GLU A 392 32.81 16.22 38.48
CA GLU A 392 33.99 16.12 39.33
C GLU A 392 34.33 17.48 39.94
N TRP A 393 34.77 17.48 41.20
CA TRP A 393 35.27 18.68 41.88
C TRP A 393 36.79 18.64 41.97
N GLN A 394 37.44 19.71 41.53
CA GLN A 394 38.90 19.86 41.59
C GLN A 394 39.25 21.15 42.35
N PRO A 395 39.85 21.07 43.55
CA PRO A 395 40.16 19.85 44.31
C PRO A 395 38.90 19.15 44.87
N PRO A 396 39.01 17.87 45.31
CA PRO A 396 37.89 17.16 45.92
C PRO A 396 37.33 17.91 47.14
N LEU A 397 35.99 17.95 47.24
CA LEU A 397 35.30 18.62 48.33
C LEU A 397 35.57 17.93 49.67
N LYS A 398 35.85 18.74 50.70
CA LYS A 398 36.08 18.25 52.07
C LYS A 398 34.77 17.69 52.64
N ASN A 399 34.82 16.48 53.21
CA ASN A 399 33.69 15.78 53.85
C ASN A 399 32.49 15.48 52.93
N VAL A 400 32.68 15.52 51.61
CA VAL A 400 31.66 15.16 50.62
C VAL A 400 32.13 13.93 49.83
N SER A 401 31.23 12.96 49.65
CA SER A 401 31.52 11.77 48.85
C SER A 401 31.66 12.12 47.36
N SER A 402 32.59 11.44 46.66
CA SER A 402 32.80 11.58 45.22
C SER A 402 31.72 10.93 44.35
N ASN A 403 30.80 10.16 44.94
CA ASN A 403 29.74 9.51 44.17
C ASN A 403 28.80 10.56 43.53
N THR A 404 28.55 10.45 42.23
CA THR A 404 27.69 11.37 41.47
C THR A 404 26.22 10.93 41.45
N ASP A 405 25.95 9.64 41.68
CA ASP A 405 24.64 9.02 41.42
C ASP A 405 23.70 9.11 42.63
N ILE A 406 23.75 10.25 43.33
CA ILE A 406 22.95 10.48 44.54
C ILE A 406 21.74 11.36 44.21
N GLY A 407 20.54 10.78 44.36
CA GLY A 407 19.27 11.49 44.22
C GLY A 407 18.74 12.05 45.54
N ILE A 408 17.45 11.81 45.80
CA ILE A 408 16.79 12.23 47.04
C ILE A 408 17.33 11.40 48.21
N ILE A 409 17.87 12.08 49.22
CA ILE A 409 18.38 11.47 50.45
C ILE A 409 17.54 11.89 51.66
N ASP A 410 17.67 11.11 52.72
CA ASP A 410 17.05 11.43 53.99
C ASP A 410 17.74 12.61 54.68
N GLY A 411 16.95 13.61 55.05
CA GLY A 411 17.47 14.86 55.61
C GLY A 411 18.14 14.69 56.97
N LEU A 412 17.75 13.66 57.72
CA LEU A 412 18.33 13.31 59.02
C LEU A 412 19.82 12.94 58.93
N SER A 413 20.30 12.58 57.73
CA SER A 413 21.73 12.38 57.45
C SER A 413 22.44 11.43 58.43
N GLY A 414 21.73 10.41 58.92
CA GLY A 414 22.25 9.40 59.85
C GLY A 414 22.13 9.76 61.34
N LEU A 415 21.32 10.77 61.70
CA LEU A 415 21.00 11.05 63.10
C LEU A 415 20.43 9.80 63.79
N SER A 416 20.96 9.48 64.97
CA SER A 416 20.53 8.29 65.71
C SER A 416 19.08 8.44 66.16
N SER A 417 18.30 7.39 65.93
CA SER A 417 16.90 7.30 66.36
C SER A 417 16.75 6.34 67.55
N SER A 418 17.77 6.29 68.42
CA SER A 418 17.72 5.49 69.65
C SER A 418 16.80 6.16 70.67
N VAL A 419 16.15 5.35 71.51
CA VAL A 419 15.28 5.86 72.59
C VAL A 419 16.10 6.57 73.68
N ASP A 420 17.38 6.20 73.81
CA ASP A 420 18.30 6.81 74.79
C ASP A 420 18.82 8.18 74.33
N ASP A 421 18.70 8.49 73.03
CA ASP A 421 19.16 9.74 72.44
C ASP A 421 18.03 10.79 72.41
N TYR A 422 18.35 12.00 71.95
CA TYR A 422 17.36 13.06 71.80
C TYR A 422 16.29 12.66 70.77
N PRO A 423 14.98 12.78 71.08
CA PRO A 423 13.91 12.32 70.20
C PRO A 423 13.92 13.11 68.88
N VAL A 424 13.88 12.36 67.77
CA VAL A 424 13.87 12.91 66.41
C VAL A 424 12.45 12.87 65.87
N ASP A 425 11.75 13.99 65.99
CA ASP A 425 10.35 14.14 65.59
C ASP A 425 10.16 14.72 64.17
N THR A 426 11.27 14.97 63.47
CA THR A 426 11.26 15.58 62.14
C THR A 426 11.35 14.55 61.02
N ILE A 427 10.65 14.81 59.92
CA ILE A 427 10.80 14.10 58.66
C ILE A 427 11.35 15.09 57.62
N ALA A 428 12.44 14.73 56.97
CA ALA A 428 13.10 15.62 56.02
C ALA A 428 13.61 14.86 54.80
N LYS A 429 13.52 15.50 53.63
CA LYS A 429 14.13 15.03 52.39
C LYS A 429 14.90 16.18 51.76
N ARG A 430 16.06 15.87 51.20
CA ARG A 430 16.89 16.86 50.51
C ARG A 430 17.63 16.22 49.35
N PHE A 431 18.11 17.05 48.44
CA PHE A 431 19.18 16.67 47.53
C PHE A 431 20.54 16.95 48.17
N ARG A 432 21.59 16.30 47.67
CA ARG A 432 22.95 16.76 47.92
C ARG A 432 23.18 18.05 47.14
N TYR A 433 23.75 19.06 47.78
CA TYR A 433 23.77 20.43 47.25
C TYR A 433 24.51 20.51 45.90
N ASP A 434 25.70 19.92 45.83
CA ASP A 434 26.51 19.83 44.62
C ASP A 434 25.79 19.12 43.48
N ALA A 435 25.14 17.98 43.75
CA ALA A 435 24.39 17.24 42.74
C ALA A 435 23.17 18.03 42.21
N ALA A 436 22.48 18.77 43.09
CA ALA A 436 21.38 19.64 42.69
C ALA A 436 21.87 20.83 41.86
N LEU A 437 23.00 21.44 42.24
CA LEU A 437 23.60 22.56 41.51
C LEU A 437 24.06 22.14 40.11
N VAL A 438 24.67 20.97 39.98
CA VAL A 438 25.06 20.41 38.66
C VAL A 438 23.82 20.13 37.81
N SER A 439 22.77 19.54 38.38
CA SER A 439 21.52 19.30 37.67
C SER A 439 20.89 20.60 37.15
N ALA A 440 20.85 21.65 37.99
CA ALA A 440 20.32 22.95 37.61
C ALA A 440 21.16 23.63 36.51
N LEU A 441 22.49 23.58 36.63
CA LEU A 441 23.38 24.12 35.59
C LEU A 441 23.26 23.36 34.26
N LYS A 442 23.01 22.05 34.31
CA LYS A 442 22.82 21.23 33.12
C LYS A 442 21.47 21.45 32.44
N ASP A 443 20.42 21.73 33.21
CA ASP A 443 19.13 22.12 32.64
C ASP A 443 19.21 23.43 31.86
N MET A 444 20.06 24.37 32.33
CA MET A 444 20.29 25.68 31.71
C MET A 444 21.40 25.68 30.63
N GLU A 445 21.85 24.51 30.16
CA GLU A 445 22.96 24.39 29.21
C GLU A 445 22.70 25.16 27.91
N GLU A 446 21.47 25.08 27.38
CA GLU A 446 21.09 25.80 26.15
C GLU A 446 21.08 27.32 26.35
N ASP A 447 20.59 27.81 27.50
CA ASP A 447 20.58 29.25 27.81
C ASP A 447 22.00 29.81 27.96
N ILE A 448 22.90 29.02 28.56
CA ILE A 448 24.33 29.38 28.70
C ILE A 448 24.97 29.46 27.31
N LEU A 449 24.77 28.45 26.47
CA LEU A 449 25.34 28.44 25.11
C LEU A 449 24.76 29.56 24.24
N GLU A 450 23.45 29.83 24.32
CA GLU A 450 22.83 30.95 23.62
C GLU A 450 23.36 32.31 24.12
N GLY A 451 23.56 32.44 25.43
CA GLY A 451 24.20 33.60 26.04
C GLY A 451 25.62 33.83 25.55
N MET A 452 26.42 32.77 25.38
CA MET A 452 27.78 32.84 24.83
C MET A 452 27.76 33.30 23.38
N ARG A 453 26.90 32.71 22.55
CA ARG A 453 26.72 33.12 21.14
C ARG A 453 26.27 34.57 21.01
N SER A 454 25.41 35.04 21.91
CA SER A 454 24.94 36.43 21.93
C SER A 454 26.03 37.43 22.30
N GLN A 455 27.13 36.97 22.90
CA GLN A 455 28.31 37.77 23.25
C GLN A 455 29.48 37.52 22.29
N ASP A 456 29.23 36.89 21.13
CA ASP A 456 30.23 36.53 20.12
C ASP A 456 31.39 35.66 20.67
N LEU A 457 31.09 34.80 21.66
CA LEU A 457 32.03 33.82 22.21
C LEU A 457 31.85 32.45 21.53
N ASP A 458 32.95 31.71 21.38
CA ASP A 458 32.91 30.35 20.82
C ASP A 458 32.21 29.36 21.77
N ASP A 459 31.34 28.50 21.22
CA ASP A 459 30.62 27.45 21.97
C ASP A 459 31.57 26.46 22.69
N TYR A 460 32.82 26.34 22.21
CA TYR A 460 33.83 25.43 22.76
C TYR A 460 34.68 26.06 23.86
N LEU A 461 34.43 27.31 24.23
CA LEU A 461 35.24 28.03 25.20
C LEU A 461 35.01 27.47 26.61
N ASN A 462 36.02 26.82 27.16
CA ASN A 462 35.99 26.10 28.44
C ASN A 462 36.62 26.90 29.60
N GLY A 463 36.40 28.21 29.60
CA GLY A 463 36.93 29.13 30.63
C GLY A 463 36.26 28.95 32.00
N PRO A 464 36.85 29.50 33.08
CA PRO A 464 36.25 29.43 34.40
C PRO A 464 34.96 30.28 34.44
N PHE A 465 33.84 29.61 34.64
CA PHE A 465 32.56 30.24 34.87
C PHE A 465 32.42 30.60 36.35
N THR A 466 31.97 31.82 36.62
CA THR A 466 31.57 32.27 37.96
C THR A 466 30.05 32.30 38.00
N VAL A 467 29.46 31.46 38.85
CA VAL A 467 28.03 31.31 39.07
C VAL A 467 27.64 32.00 40.38
N VAL A 468 26.69 32.91 40.33
CA VAL A 468 26.12 33.57 41.52
C VAL A 468 24.80 32.90 41.87
N VAL A 469 24.74 32.31 43.05
CA VAL A 469 23.58 31.58 43.57
C VAL A 469 22.96 32.36 44.72
N LYS A 470 21.65 32.61 44.67
CA LYS A 470 20.86 33.17 45.77
C LYS A 470 20.26 32.02 46.55
N GLU A 471 20.53 31.96 47.84
CA GLU A 471 19.96 30.97 48.76
C GLU A 471 18.82 31.59 49.55
N SER A 472 17.79 30.80 49.84
CA SER A 472 16.61 31.25 50.59
C SER A 472 16.04 30.14 51.45
N CYS A 473 15.61 30.50 52.66
CA CYS A 473 15.02 29.58 53.62
C CYS A 473 13.80 30.23 54.24
N ASP A 474 12.64 29.56 54.18
CA ASP A 474 11.39 30.06 54.74
C ASP A 474 10.66 28.97 55.53
N GLY A 475 9.93 29.43 56.56
CA GLY A 475 9.08 28.59 57.39
C GLY A 475 7.61 28.83 57.07
N MET A 476 6.85 27.75 56.97
CA MET A 476 5.42 27.74 56.74
C MET A 476 4.70 27.21 57.98
N GLY A 477 3.71 27.96 58.47
CA GLY A 477 2.75 27.49 59.48
C GLY A 477 1.57 26.76 58.85
N ASP A 478 0.71 26.21 59.70
CA ASP A 478 -0.57 25.60 59.33
C ASP A 478 -0.45 24.46 58.29
N VAL A 479 0.62 23.67 58.39
CA VAL A 479 0.83 22.49 57.56
C VAL A 479 0.32 21.26 58.32
N SER A 480 -0.93 20.88 58.07
CA SER A 480 -1.61 19.83 58.84
C SER A 480 -0.86 18.50 58.85
N GLU A 481 -0.76 17.91 60.04
CA GLU A 481 -0.22 16.55 60.22
C GLU A 481 -1.17 15.53 59.58
N LYS A 482 -0.60 14.50 58.95
CA LYS A 482 -1.39 13.39 58.38
C LYS A 482 -1.45 12.24 59.37
N HIS A 483 -2.62 11.62 59.47
CA HIS A 483 -2.72 10.31 60.12
C HIS A 483 -1.85 9.28 59.41
N GLY A 484 -1.16 8.45 60.19
CA GLY A 484 -0.27 7.41 59.67
C GLY A 484 0.63 6.84 60.75
N SER A 485 1.50 5.90 60.35
CA SER A 485 2.61 5.46 61.19
C SER A 485 3.78 6.44 61.01
N GLY A 486 4.37 6.88 62.11
CA GLY A 486 5.48 7.83 62.11
C GLY A 486 5.68 8.46 63.49
N PRO A 487 6.77 9.23 63.68
CA PRO A 487 6.90 10.11 64.84
C PRO A 487 5.81 11.19 64.80
N ALA A 488 5.51 11.79 65.95
CA ALA A 488 4.62 12.95 66.00
C ALA A 488 5.35 14.13 65.34
N VAL A 489 4.76 14.72 64.29
CA VAL A 489 5.42 15.79 63.52
C VAL A 489 4.74 17.14 63.82
N PRO A 490 5.48 18.24 64.01
CA PRO A 490 4.88 19.56 64.17
C PRO A 490 4.11 19.99 62.89
N GLU A 491 3.01 20.72 63.05
CA GLU A 491 2.21 21.28 61.94
C GLU A 491 2.86 22.51 61.28
N LYS A 492 4.17 22.42 61.04
CA LYS A 492 5.01 23.43 60.42
C LYS A 492 5.96 22.77 59.44
N ALA A 493 6.25 23.45 58.34
CA ALA A 493 7.25 23.01 57.38
C ALA A 493 8.33 24.08 57.21
N VAL A 494 9.54 23.64 56.90
CA VAL A 494 10.64 24.52 56.50
C VAL A 494 11.06 24.13 55.09
N ARG A 495 11.26 25.11 54.23
CA ARG A 495 11.75 24.91 52.86
C ARG A 495 13.05 25.67 52.69
N PHE A 496 14.07 24.97 52.21
CA PHE A 496 15.33 25.54 51.78
C PHE A 496 15.39 25.43 50.25
N SER A 497 15.69 26.54 49.57
CA SER A 497 15.74 26.64 48.11
C SER A 497 16.91 27.52 47.68
N PHE A 498 17.33 27.37 46.44
CA PHE A 498 18.31 28.27 45.82
C PHE A 498 17.91 28.59 44.38
N THR A 499 18.43 29.71 43.87
CA THR A 499 18.19 30.18 42.50
C THR A 499 19.50 30.64 41.89
N ILE A 500 19.77 30.24 40.65
CA ILE A 500 20.94 30.71 39.90
C ILE A 500 20.61 32.09 39.34
N MET A 501 21.28 33.12 39.86
CA MET A 501 20.97 34.51 39.53
C MET A 501 21.70 34.99 38.29
N LYS A 502 22.98 34.63 38.17
CA LYS A 502 23.87 35.14 37.14
C LYS A 502 25.01 34.16 36.87
N ILE A 503 25.37 34.00 35.61
CA ILE A 503 26.56 33.26 35.19
C ILE A 503 27.45 34.21 34.37
N THR A 504 28.72 34.26 34.73
CA THR A 504 29.73 35.06 34.04
C THR A 504 30.92 34.19 33.67
N ILE A 505 31.58 34.52 32.58
CA ILE A 505 32.79 33.84 32.10
C ILE A 505 33.95 34.83 32.06
N ALA A 506 35.12 34.41 32.53
CA ALA A 506 36.33 35.21 32.41
C ALA A 506 36.89 35.11 30.99
N HIS A 507 36.94 36.23 30.27
CA HIS A 507 37.51 36.31 28.92
C HIS A 507 38.58 37.42 28.89
N GLY A 508 39.85 37.03 28.88
CA GLY A 508 40.97 37.96 28.99
C GLY A 508 40.99 38.67 30.34
N SER A 509 40.85 40.01 30.34
CA SER A 509 40.85 40.83 31.56
C SER A 509 39.45 41.26 32.03
N GLN A 510 38.38 40.80 31.38
CA GLN A 510 37.00 41.19 31.68
C GLN A 510 36.11 39.97 31.93
N ASN A 511 35.16 40.12 32.85
CA ASN A 511 34.12 39.11 33.11
C ASN A 511 32.90 39.44 32.27
N VAL A 512 32.62 38.59 31.29
CA VAL A 512 31.47 38.73 30.39
C VAL A 512 30.27 38.02 31.02
N LYS A 513 29.11 38.66 31.00
CA LYS A 513 27.85 38.06 31.48
C LYS A 513 27.26 37.17 30.41
N VAL A 514 27.06 35.90 30.73
CA VAL A 514 26.50 34.89 29.83
C VAL A 514 25.01 34.69 30.11
N PHE A 515 24.64 34.62 31.38
CA PHE A 515 23.25 34.45 31.81
C PHE A 515 22.92 35.39 32.97
N GLU A 516 21.68 35.88 33.01
CA GLU A 516 21.11 36.65 34.10
C GLU A 516 19.62 36.37 34.20
N GLU A 517 19.17 36.02 35.40
CA GLU A 517 17.77 35.69 35.66
C GLU A 517 16.90 36.95 35.48
N ALA A 518 16.01 36.90 34.50
CA ALA A 518 15.16 38.03 34.13
C ALA A 518 14.08 38.32 35.18
N LYS A 519 13.63 37.29 35.91
CA LYS A 519 12.56 37.41 36.92
C LYS A 519 12.95 36.68 38.22
N PRO A 520 13.85 37.25 39.03
CA PRO A 520 14.46 36.55 40.18
C PRO A 520 13.54 36.29 41.38
N ASN A 521 12.28 36.75 41.33
CA ASN A 521 11.27 36.51 42.36
C ASN A 521 10.05 35.76 41.80
N PHE A 522 10.17 35.18 40.60
CA PHE A 522 9.15 34.32 40.03
C PHE A 522 9.28 32.90 40.61
N GLU A 523 8.17 32.18 40.67
CA GLU A 523 8.11 30.84 41.26
C GLU A 523 8.65 29.70 40.36
N LEU A 524 8.97 29.99 39.09
CA LEU A 524 9.49 29.01 38.12
C LEU A 524 10.96 28.69 38.32
#